data_AF-A0AAE1HIV3-F1
#
_entry.id   AF-A0AAE1HIV3-F1
#
_cell.length_a   1.000
_cell.length_b   1.000
_cell.length_c   1.000
_cell.angle_alpha   90.00
_cell.angle_beta   90.00
_cell.angle_gamma   90.00
#
_symmetry.space_group_name_H-M   'P 1'
#
loop_
_entity.id
_entity.type
_entity.pdbx_description
1 polymer ?
#
loop_
_entity_poly.entity_id
_entity_poly.type
_entity_poly.pdbx_seq_one_letter_code
_entity_poly.pdbx_strand_id
1 'polypeptide(L)'
;MSMRSDLVYNARTGELVGFTNLSSLEEELASLEAEIQGNIHGKKLAKKVLVFMLTGAVNPIKFVAAVYSTDDLTAFQLYTRAWDVIYSVEEAGAKVLTAIFDGASVNRKFINMHVNAGSTNFVHVAENTAASESRPLYFMLDPPHILKTFRNCFANSNCHRNSRALCINNHELSWKAIQALFEIIQKKKYKDTKLSKAHVYLTSFSCMKVVLALQVFSKSVANALRKYKDVSPLSDYYNEELVNFILKMNRWFDCFNASFDSKKKTENPDLLEYSSLTDPRFDFLKTEFLSYLQQWEEFVANRTGNYTKDQRSRMIISHQSLEAIRITVHSFIEVAKFLMGKGAPDVPARKFNQDPLEQYFSGQRRVRGSDNNPTAKQVLHSLFAFHAVGQMTSGGKRSNTEDTRQMEVDSTPLPVRKKPKK
;
A
#
# COMPACT_ATOMS: atom_id res chain seq x y z
N MET A 1 -4.99 -12.29 -0.50
CA MET A 1 -3.96 -13.21 0.05
C MET A 1 -3.99 -14.55 -0.67
N SER A 2 -2.85 -15.14 -1.05
CA SER A 2 -2.81 -16.53 -1.57
C SER A 2 -2.99 -17.56 -0.45
N MET A 3 -3.73 -18.64 -0.76
CA MET A 3 -4.11 -19.71 0.15
C MET A 3 -3.93 -21.08 -0.51
N ARG A 4 -3.97 -22.16 0.28
CA ARG A 4 -3.95 -23.53 -0.24
C ARG A 4 -5.29 -23.85 -0.91
N SER A 5 -5.22 -24.21 -2.19
CA SER A 5 -6.36 -24.76 -2.93
C SER A 5 -6.67 -26.14 -2.38
N ASP A 6 -7.84 -26.30 -1.76
CA ASP A 6 -8.25 -27.51 -1.08
C ASP A 6 -9.77 -27.55 -0.94
N LEU A 7 -10.34 -28.75 -0.93
CA LEU A 7 -11.78 -28.95 -0.74
C LEU A 7 -12.01 -29.66 0.59
N VAL A 8 -12.74 -29.02 1.48
CA VAL A 8 -12.93 -29.50 2.85
C VAL A 8 -14.40 -29.69 3.14
N TYR A 9 -14.79 -30.92 3.48
CA TYR A 9 -16.14 -31.22 3.96
C TYR A 9 -16.38 -30.59 5.34
N ASN A 10 -17.51 -29.91 5.49
CA ASN A 10 -17.96 -29.36 6.76
C ASN A 10 -19.04 -30.27 7.35
N ALA A 11 -18.64 -31.16 8.26
CA ALA A 11 -19.56 -32.08 8.91
C ALA A 11 -20.73 -31.41 9.66
N ARG A 12 -20.60 -30.13 10.06
CA ARG A 12 -21.67 -29.40 10.74
C ARG A 12 -22.74 -28.87 9.78
N THR A 13 -22.35 -28.40 8.59
CA THR A 13 -23.29 -27.85 7.59
C THR A 13 -23.65 -28.86 6.51
N GLY A 14 -22.89 -29.94 6.38
CA GLY A 14 -23.02 -30.92 5.30
C GLY A 14 -22.43 -30.46 3.97
N GLU A 15 -21.78 -29.29 3.92
CA GLU A 15 -21.34 -28.66 2.68
C GLU A 15 -19.84 -28.84 2.41
N LEU A 16 -19.47 -28.80 1.13
CA LEU A 16 -18.08 -28.74 0.67
C LEU A 16 -17.61 -27.28 0.60
N VAL A 17 -16.55 -26.96 1.34
CA VAL A 17 -15.95 -25.62 1.40
C VAL A 17 -14.64 -25.62 0.62
N GLY A 18 -14.40 -24.59 -0.19
CA GLY A 18 -13.16 -24.47 -0.97
C GLY A 18 -13.35 -23.88 -2.36
N PHE A 19 -14.60 -23.70 -2.79
CA PHE A 19 -14.94 -23.08 -4.07
C PHE A 19 -14.84 -21.55 -4.02
N THR A 20 -14.80 -20.93 -5.20
CA THR A 20 -14.95 -19.48 -5.35
C THR A 20 -16.35 -19.03 -4.96
N ASN A 21 -16.48 -17.80 -4.43
CA ASN A 21 -17.77 -17.20 -4.05
C ASN A 21 -17.87 -15.72 -4.47
N LEU A 22 -17.31 -15.39 -5.63
CA LEU A 22 -17.32 -14.04 -6.21
C LEU A 22 -18.49 -13.78 -7.16
N SER A 23 -19.31 -14.79 -7.44
CA SER A 23 -20.30 -14.77 -8.52
C SER A 23 -21.26 -13.60 -8.37
N SER A 24 -21.36 -12.76 -9.40
CA SER A 24 -22.48 -11.81 -9.51
C SER A 24 -23.73 -12.57 -9.95
N LEU A 25 -24.90 -11.97 -9.75
CA LEU A 25 -26.18 -12.56 -10.16
C LEU A 25 -26.19 -12.91 -11.67
N GLU A 26 -25.51 -12.10 -12.48
CA GLU A 26 -25.31 -12.33 -13.92
C GLU A 26 -24.43 -13.55 -14.21
N GLU A 27 -23.35 -13.76 -13.44
CA GLU A 27 -22.48 -14.94 -13.57
C GLU A 27 -23.20 -16.21 -13.11
N GLU A 28 -24.05 -16.12 -12.09
CA GLU A 28 -24.89 -17.24 -11.63
C GLU A 28 -25.94 -17.60 -12.68
N LEU A 29 -26.58 -16.60 -13.29
CA LEU A 29 -27.54 -16.80 -14.37
C LEU A 29 -26.87 -17.40 -15.62
N ALA A 30 -25.71 -16.89 -16.03
CA ALA A 30 -24.96 -17.44 -17.17
C ALA A 30 -24.47 -18.87 -16.90
N SER A 31 -24.04 -19.17 -15.67
CA SER A 31 -23.69 -20.54 -15.26
C SER A 31 -24.90 -21.46 -15.29
N LEU A 32 -26.06 -20.99 -14.84
CA LEU A 32 -27.32 -21.73 -14.88
C LEU A 32 -27.76 -22.00 -16.33
N GLU A 33 -27.66 -21.01 -17.22
CA GLU A 33 -27.94 -21.17 -18.65
C GLU A 33 -27.00 -22.21 -19.29
N ALA A 34 -25.70 -22.16 -18.96
CA ALA A 34 -24.74 -23.15 -19.43
C ALA A 34 -25.05 -24.57 -18.91
N GLU A 35 -25.44 -24.70 -17.64
CA GLU A 35 -25.89 -25.98 -17.07
C GLU A 35 -27.14 -26.52 -17.78
N ILE A 36 -28.13 -25.66 -18.05
CA ILE A 36 -29.34 -26.02 -18.81
C ILE A 36 -28.99 -26.48 -20.23
N GLN A 37 -27.96 -25.89 -20.85
CA GLN A 37 -27.45 -26.28 -22.17
C GLN A 37 -26.54 -27.51 -22.16
N GLY A 38 -26.34 -28.16 -21.00
CA GLY A 38 -25.50 -29.35 -20.87
C GLY A 38 -23.99 -29.06 -20.82
N ASN A 39 -23.58 -27.79 -20.78
CA ASN A 39 -22.21 -27.37 -20.60
C ASN A 39 -21.88 -27.30 -19.10
N ILE A 40 -21.59 -28.45 -18.49
CA ILE A 40 -21.27 -28.52 -17.06
C ILE A 40 -19.86 -27.95 -16.84
N HIS A 41 -19.78 -26.69 -16.40
CA HIS A 41 -18.57 -26.13 -15.84
C HIS A 41 -18.53 -26.39 -14.34
N GLY A 42 -17.64 -27.28 -13.89
CA GLY A 42 -17.46 -27.57 -12.46
C GLY A 42 -17.04 -26.31 -11.68
N LYS A 43 -17.53 -26.18 -10.44
CA LYS A 43 -17.17 -25.06 -9.54
C LYS A 43 -15.66 -24.98 -9.37
N LYS A 44 -15.09 -23.80 -9.57
CA LYS A 44 -13.64 -23.59 -9.46
C LYS A 44 -13.18 -23.58 -8.01
N LEU A 45 -12.07 -24.26 -7.74
CA LEU A 45 -11.40 -24.20 -6.44
C LEU A 45 -10.69 -22.86 -6.26
N ALA A 46 -10.87 -22.27 -5.09
CA ALA A 46 -10.27 -21.00 -4.75
C ALA A 46 -8.79 -21.15 -4.36
N LYS A 47 -7.96 -20.22 -4.85
CA LYS A 47 -6.50 -20.17 -4.63
C LYS A 47 -6.07 -18.91 -3.86
N LYS A 48 -6.98 -17.97 -3.70
CA LYS A 48 -6.78 -16.66 -3.09
C LYS A 48 -8.02 -16.27 -2.29
N VAL A 49 -7.82 -15.34 -1.36
CA VAL A 49 -8.89 -14.68 -0.60
C VAL A 49 -8.80 -13.17 -0.83
N LEU A 50 -9.92 -12.58 -1.23
CA LEU A 50 -10.17 -11.14 -1.24
C LEU A 50 -10.75 -10.75 0.12
N VAL A 51 -10.18 -9.72 0.74
CA VAL A 51 -10.61 -9.25 2.07
C VAL A 51 -10.78 -7.75 2.02
N PHE A 52 -11.94 -7.29 2.48
CA PHE A 52 -12.21 -5.87 2.69
C PHE A 52 -12.11 -5.57 4.18
N MET A 53 -11.23 -4.63 4.53
CA MET A 53 -11.04 -4.19 5.91
C MET A 53 -11.43 -2.72 6.01
N LEU A 54 -12.30 -2.41 6.96
CA LEU A 54 -12.62 -1.05 7.39
C LEU A 54 -11.57 -0.59 8.40
N THR A 55 -10.99 0.58 8.16
CA THR A 55 -10.07 1.24 9.08
C THR A 55 -10.56 2.65 9.39
N GLY A 56 -10.56 3.03 10.66
CA GLY A 56 -10.91 4.39 11.08
C GLY A 56 -9.87 5.40 10.60
N ALA A 57 -10.27 6.44 9.87
CA ALA A 57 -9.36 7.47 9.35
C ALA A 57 -8.66 8.25 10.48
N VAL A 58 -9.36 8.48 11.60
CA VAL A 58 -8.82 9.16 12.81
C VAL A 58 -8.91 8.28 14.05
N ASN A 59 -9.86 7.34 14.10
CA ASN A 59 -10.09 6.44 15.23
C ASN A 59 -9.28 5.13 15.10
N PRO A 60 -8.99 4.39 16.17
CA PRO A 60 -8.20 3.15 16.14
C PRO A 60 -8.98 1.92 15.61
N ILE A 61 -10.12 2.12 14.96
CA ILE A 61 -10.99 1.03 14.50
C ILE A 61 -10.32 0.27 13.35
N LYS A 62 -10.30 -1.06 13.46
CA LYS A 62 -9.93 -2.01 12.40
C LYS A 62 -10.94 -3.15 12.42
N PHE A 63 -11.62 -3.40 11.31
CA PHE A 63 -12.65 -4.43 11.23
C PHE A 63 -12.65 -5.08 9.86
N VAL A 64 -12.73 -6.41 9.80
CA VAL A 64 -12.86 -7.11 8.51
C VAL A 64 -14.32 -7.12 8.11
N ALA A 65 -14.67 -6.30 7.13
CA ALA A 65 -16.04 -6.12 6.66
C ALA A 65 -16.51 -7.31 5.81
N ALA A 66 -15.65 -7.85 4.94
CA ALA A 66 -16.01 -8.96 4.08
C ALA A 66 -14.81 -9.82 3.67
N VAL A 67 -15.07 -11.10 3.38
CA VAL A 67 -14.08 -12.10 2.96
C VAL A 67 -14.67 -12.95 1.83
N TYR A 68 -14.01 -12.98 0.69
CA TYR A 68 -14.40 -13.76 -0.49
C TYR A 68 -13.27 -14.69 -0.94
N SER A 69 -13.60 -15.93 -1.26
CA SER A 69 -12.73 -16.94 -1.86
C SER A 69 -12.73 -16.81 -3.38
N THR A 70 -11.55 -16.79 -3.98
CA THR A 70 -11.33 -16.50 -5.42
C THR A 70 -10.18 -17.32 -5.98
N ASP A 71 -10.17 -17.63 -7.28
CA ASP A 71 -8.98 -18.13 -7.99
C ASP A 71 -8.21 -16.96 -8.62
N ASP A 72 -8.88 -16.25 -9.51
CA ASP A 72 -8.53 -15.02 -10.17
C ASP A 72 -9.68 -14.04 -10.00
N LEU A 73 -9.32 -12.76 -9.92
CA LEU A 73 -10.25 -11.68 -9.68
C LEU A 73 -10.26 -10.81 -10.92
N THR A 74 -11.42 -10.71 -11.58
CA THR A 74 -11.60 -9.71 -12.64
C THR A 74 -11.87 -8.35 -12.01
N ALA A 75 -11.58 -7.28 -12.77
CA ALA A 75 -11.83 -5.93 -12.26
C ALA A 75 -13.33 -5.62 -12.13
N PHE A 76 -14.19 -6.29 -12.90
CA PHE A 76 -15.65 -6.17 -12.79
C PHE A 76 -16.17 -6.88 -11.53
N GLN A 77 -15.71 -8.09 -11.24
CA GLN A 77 -16.04 -8.76 -9.97
C GLN A 77 -15.57 -7.96 -8.75
N LEU A 78 -14.38 -7.36 -8.82
CA LEU A 78 -13.91 -6.44 -7.79
C LEU A 78 -14.82 -5.22 -7.68
N TYR A 79 -15.28 -4.67 -8.82
CA TYR A 79 -16.20 -3.54 -8.85
C TYR A 79 -17.49 -3.84 -8.09
N THR A 80 -18.19 -4.90 -8.48
CA THR A 80 -19.44 -5.30 -7.84
C THR A 80 -19.25 -5.52 -6.33
N ARG A 81 -18.24 -6.31 -5.95
CA ARG A 81 -18.05 -6.69 -4.54
C ARG A 81 -17.56 -5.54 -3.68
N ALA A 82 -16.75 -4.63 -4.21
CA ALA A 82 -16.33 -3.44 -3.49
C ALA A 82 -17.54 -2.54 -3.19
N TRP A 83 -18.42 -2.33 -4.17
CA TRP A 83 -19.62 -1.52 -3.96
C TRP A 83 -20.62 -2.18 -3.01
N ASP A 84 -20.88 -3.48 -3.11
CA ASP A 84 -21.72 -4.21 -2.14
C ASP A 84 -21.28 -3.97 -0.69
N VAL A 85 -19.96 -4.06 -0.45
CA VAL A 85 -19.37 -3.82 0.86
C VAL A 85 -19.51 -2.35 1.27
N ILE A 86 -19.30 -1.40 0.36
CA ILE A 86 -19.47 0.03 0.63
C ILE A 86 -20.94 0.32 1.02
N TYR A 87 -21.91 -0.20 0.28
CA TYR A 87 -23.34 -0.07 0.61
C TYR A 87 -23.66 -0.61 2.00
N SER A 88 -23.24 -1.84 2.31
CA SER A 88 -23.49 -2.43 3.63
C SER A 88 -22.84 -1.64 4.78
N VAL A 89 -21.65 -1.08 4.57
CA VAL A 89 -20.95 -0.29 5.59
C VAL A 89 -21.61 1.07 5.81
N GLU A 90 -22.06 1.74 4.74
CA GLU A 90 -22.80 3.00 4.82
C GLU A 90 -24.16 2.81 5.50
N GLU A 91 -24.88 1.74 5.16
CA GLU A 91 -26.16 1.38 5.78
C GLU A 91 -26.01 1.09 7.28
N ALA A 92 -24.90 0.46 7.69
CA ALA A 92 -24.55 0.25 9.08
C ALA A 92 -24.18 1.56 9.84
N GLY A 93 -24.13 2.70 9.15
CA GLY A 93 -23.89 4.03 9.72
C GLY A 93 -22.44 4.51 9.67
N ALA A 94 -21.51 3.74 9.10
CA ALA A 94 -20.13 4.16 8.95
C ALA A 94 -19.91 4.88 7.61
N LYS A 95 -19.20 6.02 7.63
CA LYS A 95 -18.97 6.85 6.44
C LYS A 95 -17.67 6.46 5.74
N VAL A 96 -17.76 5.91 4.53
CA VAL A 96 -16.62 5.43 3.74
C VAL A 96 -16.04 6.55 2.89
N LEU A 97 -14.87 7.07 3.30
CA LEU A 97 -14.24 8.21 2.63
C LEU A 97 -13.23 7.82 1.55
N THR A 98 -12.54 6.71 1.74
CA THR A 98 -11.41 6.33 0.89
C THR A 98 -11.34 4.83 0.73
N ALA A 99 -11.05 4.37 -0.49
CA ALA A 99 -10.69 2.98 -0.77
C ALA A 99 -9.22 2.90 -1.21
N ILE A 100 -8.47 2.00 -0.57
CA ILE A 100 -7.01 1.90 -0.70
C ILE A 100 -6.64 0.54 -1.29
N PHE A 101 -5.80 0.54 -2.32
CA PHE A 101 -5.44 -0.66 -3.08
C PHE A 101 -3.92 -0.82 -3.22
N ASP A 102 -3.49 -2.06 -3.47
CA ASP A 102 -2.15 -2.30 -4.00
C ASP A 102 -2.04 -1.89 -5.48
N GLY A 103 -0.82 -1.97 -6.03
CA GLY A 103 -0.56 -1.59 -7.42
C GLY A 103 -0.93 -2.62 -8.50
N ALA A 104 -1.73 -3.65 -8.20
CA ALA A 104 -2.08 -4.70 -9.17
C ALA A 104 -2.92 -4.18 -10.35
N SER A 105 -2.80 -4.83 -11.51
CA SER A 105 -3.51 -4.43 -12.74
C SER A 105 -5.04 -4.44 -12.60
N VAL A 106 -5.58 -5.42 -11.87
CA VAL A 106 -7.01 -5.54 -11.56
C VAL A 106 -7.50 -4.33 -10.78
N ASN A 107 -6.76 -3.92 -9.74
CA ASN A 107 -7.10 -2.77 -8.89
C ASN A 107 -7.01 -1.46 -9.68
N ARG A 108 -5.98 -1.28 -10.51
CA ARG A 108 -5.88 -0.11 -11.41
C ARG A 108 -7.06 -0.03 -12.38
N LYS A 109 -7.44 -1.17 -12.97
CA LYS A 109 -8.59 -1.22 -13.88
C LYS A 109 -9.89 -0.89 -13.14
N PHE A 110 -10.08 -1.38 -11.91
CA PHE A 110 -11.21 -0.97 -11.05
C PHE A 110 -11.23 0.54 -10.82
N ILE A 111 -10.10 1.15 -10.44
CA ILE A 111 -10.02 2.61 -10.23
C ILE A 111 -10.37 3.35 -11.53
N ASN A 112 -9.84 2.90 -12.68
CA ASN A 112 -10.08 3.53 -13.98
C ASN A 112 -11.51 3.39 -14.50
N MET A 113 -12.30 2.42 -14.02
CA MET A 113 -13.74 2.34 -14.33
C MET A 113 -14.56 3.50 -13.74
N HIS A 114 -14.01 4.23 -12.77
CA HIS A 114 -14.68 5.37 -12.13
C HIS A 114 -14.25 6.72 -12.71
N VAL A 115 -13.33 6.73 -13.68
CA VAL A 115 -12.83 7.95 -14.29
C VAL A 115 -13.49 8.14 -15.64
N ASN A 116 -14.10 9.31 -15.86
CA ASN A 116 -14.65 9.66 -17.16
C ASN A 116 -13.53 9.72 -18.21
N ALA A 117 -13.78 9.12 -19.38
CA ALA A 117 -12.86 9.19 -20.51
C ALA A 117 -12.56 10.67 -20.84
N GLY A 118 -11.28 11.07 -20.74
CA GLY A 118 -10.83 12.44 -21.00
C GLY A 118 -10.61 13.32 -19.78
N SER A 119 -10.90 12.86 -18.55
CA SER A 119 -10.51 13.58 -17.34
C SER A 119 -8.99 13.55 -17.16
N THR A 120 -8.35 14.72 -17.16
CA THR A 120 -6.93 14.90 -16.84
C THR A 120 -6.69 15.10 -15.34
N ASN A 121 -7.76 15.13 -14.53
CA ASN A 121 -7.66 15.28 -13.09
C ASN A 121 -7.18 13.97 -12.48
N PHE A 122 -5.95 13.96 -11.96
CA PHE A 122 -5.37 12.86 -11.17
C PHE A 122 -6.10 12.60 -9.84
N VAL A 123 -7.22 13.29 -9.55
CA VAL A 123 -8.12 12.94 -8.45
C VAL A 123 -9.05 11.85 -8.96
N HIS A 124 -8.65 10.59 -8.75
CA HIS A 124 -9.54 9.46 -9.03
C HIS A 124 -10.56 9.40 -7.88
N VAL A 125 -11.73 9.96 -8.14
CA VAL A 125 -12.84 10.07 -7.21
C VAL A 125 -14.11 9.55 -7.87
N ALA A 126 -14.92 8.82 -7.10
CA ALA A 126 -16.28 8.48 -7.49
C ALA A 126 -17.26 9.28 -6.62
N GLU A 127 -18.45 9.55 -7.15
CA GLU A 127 -19.57 9.88 -6.28
C GLU A 127 -19.93 8.64 -5.46
N ASN A 128 -20.00 8.78 -4.13
CA ASN A 128 -20.43 7.69 -3.27
C ASN A 128 -21.95 7.57 -3.31
N THR A 129 -22.46 6.78 -4.26
CA THR A 129 -23.90 6.54 -4.42
C THR A 129 -24.53 5.78 -3.25
N ALA A 130 -23.72 5.18 -2.38
CA ALA A 130 -24.18 4.55 -1.15
C ALA A 130 -24.38 5.54 0.01
N ALA A 131 -23.82 6.74 -0.08
CA ALA A 131 -24.00 7.76 0.94
C ALA A 131 -25.37 8.43 0.79
N SER A 132 -26.05 8.65 1.92
CA SER A 132 -27.29 9.45 2.00
C SER A 132 -27.09 10.92 1.60
N GLU A 133 -25.84 11.38 1.68
CA GLU A 133 -25.40 12.73 1.33
C GLU A 133 -24.45 12.67 0.14
N SER A 134 -24.47 13.68 -0.74
CA SER A 134 -23.48 13.76 -1.82
C SER A 134 -22.08 13.89 -1.22
N ARG A 135 -21.30 12.81 -1.35
CA ARG A 135 -19.97 12.70 -0.76
C ARG A 135 -19.03 11.97 -1.72
N PRO A 136 -17.81 12.48 -1.93
CA PRO A 136 -16.81 11.77 -2.73
C PRO A 136 -16.29 10.51 -2.02
N LEU A 137 -16.03 9.48 -2.82
CA LEU A 137 -15.20 8.33 -2.48
C LEU A 137 -13.85 8.47 -3.19
N TYR A 138 -12.79 8.68 -2.42
CA TYR A 138 -11.46 8.88 -2.96
C TYR A 138 -10.72 7.54 -3.12
N PHE A 139 -10.05 7.35 -4.26
CA PHE A 139 -9.20 6.19 -4.48
C PHE A 139 -7.74 6.50 -4.21
N MET A 140 -7.06 5.60 -3.48
CA MET A 140 -5.64 5.73 -3.15
C MET A 140 -4.91 4.42 -3.42
N LEU A 141 -3.62 4.55 -3.74
CA LEU A 141 -2.71 3.41 -3.85
C LEU A 141 -1.80 3.41 -2.62
N ASP A 142 -1.47 2.22 -2.14
CA ASP A 142 -0.72 2.03 -0.91
C ASP A 142 0.68 2.71 -0.93
N PRO A 143 0.92 3.76 -0.11
CA PRO A 143 2.20 4.49 -0.15
C PRO A 143 3.43 3.62 0.15
N PRO A 144 3.42 2.71 1.16
CA PRO A 144 4.49 1.72 1.35
C PRO A 144 4.79 0.86 0.11
N HIS A 145 3.76 0.43 -0.63
CA HIS A 145 3.95 -0.27 -1.89
C HIS A 145 4.58 0.61 -2.97
N ILE A 146 4.14 1.85 -3.12
CA ILE A 146 4.73 2.81 -4.07
C ILE A 146 6.22 3.04 -3.75
N LEU A 147 6.59 3.21 -2.48
CA LEU A 147 8.00 3.35 -2.09
C LEU A 147 8.84 2.14 -2.54
N LYS A 148 8.30 0.93 -2.37
CA LYS A 148 8.95 -0.31 -2.81
C LYS A 148 9.12 -0.34 -4.33
N THR A 149 8.13 0.08 -5.11
CA THR A 149 8.23 0.07 -6.59
C THR A 149 9.23 1.11 -7.10
N PHE A 150 9.28 2.29 -6.48
CA PHE A 150 10.31 3.30 -6.76
C PHE A 150 11.71 2.77 -6.46
N ARG A 151 11.92 2.15 -5.28
CA ARG A 151 13.20 1.50 -4.95
C ARG A 151 13.54 0.42 -5.97
N ASN A 152 12.59 -0.43 -6.35
CA ASN A 152 12.84 -1.52 -7.30
C ASN A 152 13.19 -0.98 -8.70
N CYS A 153 12.58 0.12 -9.15
CA CYS A 153 12.97 0.79 -10.39
C CYS A 153 14.38 1.35 -10.30
N PHE A 154 14.69 2.05 -9.19
CA PHE A 154 16.02 2.60 -8.95
C PHE A 154 17.10 1.49 -8.86
N ALA A 155 16.81 0.39 -8.19
CA ALA A 155 17.72 -0.74 -8.10
C ALA A 155 18.05 -1.35 -9.47
N ASN A 156 17.08 -1.42 -10.38
CA ASN A 156 17.32 -1.92 -11.73
C ASN A 156 17.94 -0.88 -12.68
N SER A 157 18.25 0.33 -12.19
CA SER A 157 18.92 1.38 -12.96
C SER A 157 20.39 1.05 -13.13
N ASN A 158 20.77 0.62 -14.33
CA ASN A 158 22.14 0.24 -14.71
C ASN A 158 22.77 -0.82 -13.79
N CYS A 159 21.93 -1.62 -13.14
CA CYS A 159 22.31 -2.68 -12.19
C CYS A 159 21.22 -3.77 -12.12
N HIS A 160 21.49 -4.86 -11.40
CA HIS A 160 20.61 -6.03 -11.25
C HIS A 160 20.11 -6.55 -12.60
N ARG A 161 18.80 -6.46 -12.88
CA ARG A 161 18.21 -6.90 -14.17
C ARG A 161 18.46 -5.91 -15.30
N ASN A 162 19.01 -4.74 -14.99
CA ASN A 162 19.27 -3.64 -15.91
C ASN A 162 18.05 -3.24 -16.77
N SER A 163 16.85 -3.38 -16.20
CA SER A 163 15.60 -3.04 -16.88
C SER A 163 15.29 -1.55 -16.88
N ARG A 164 16.14 -0.72 -16.25
CA ARG A 164 16.05 0.73 -16.18
C ARG A 164 17.43 1.35 -16.41
N ALA A 165 17.45 2.60 -16.84
CA ALA A 165 18.62 3.44 -17.02
C ALA A 165 18.22 4.87 -16.64
N LEU A 166 17.82 5.05 -15.38
CA LEU A 166 17.18 6.27 -14.88
C LEU A 166 18.10 7.47 -15.09
N CYS A 167 17.55 8.55 -15.64
CA CYS A 167 18.30 9.75 -15.93
C CYS A 167 17.42 10.99 -15.81
N ILE A 168 17.91 11.99 -15.07
CA ILE A 168 17.26 13.28 -14.86
C ILE A 168 18.29 14.39 -15.12
N ASN A 169 17.92 15.46 -15.81
CA ASN A 169 18.83 16.57 -16.13
C ASN A 169 20.18 16.12 -16.71
N ASN A 170 20.16 15.10 -17.58
CA ASN A 170 21.34 14.41 -18.15
C ASN A 170 22.26 13.68 -17.15
N HIS A 171 21.93 13.65 -15.87
CA HIS A 171 22.64 12.88 -14.85
C HIS A 171 22.00 11.50 -14.67
N GLU A 172 22.83 10.47 -14.59
CA GLU A 172 22.39 9.11 -14.36
C GLU A 172 22.07 8.89 -12.87
N LEU A 173 20.93 8.27 -12.58
CA LEU A 173 20.58 7.79 -11.24
C LEU A 173 20.94 6.31 -11.15
N SER A 174 22.22 6.01 -10.94
CA SER A 174 22.74 4.64 -10.95
C SER A 174 22.63 3.96 -9.58
N TRP A 175 22.14 2.71 -9.54
CA TRP A 175 22.18 1.93 -8.30
C TRP A 175 23.62 1.61 -7.84
N LYS A 176 24.59 1.69 -8.76
CA LYS A 176 26.01 1.50 -8.46
C LYS A 176 26.54 2.48 -7.41
N ALA A 177 25.97 3.68 -7.32
CA ALA A 177 26.29 4.61 -6.24
C ALA A 177 25.95 4.04 -4.84
N ILE A 178 24.82 3.34 -4.71
CA ILE A 178 24.42 2.68 -3.45
C ILE A 178 25.34 1.49 -3.14
N GLN A 179 25.76 0.73 -4.16
CA GLN A 179 26.74 -0.36 -4.01
C GLN A 179 28.09 0.17 -3.54
N ALA A 180 28.62 1.19 -4.22
CA ALA A 180 29.88 1.84 -3.90
C ALA A 180 29.86 2.44 -2.49
N LEU A 181 28.79 3.15 -2.13
CA LEU A 181 28.62 3.69 -0.78
C LEU A 181 28.63 2.58 0.27
N PHE A 182 27.92 1.48 0.03
CA PHE A 182 27.90 0.34 0.94
C PHE A 182 29.30 -0.25 1.13
N GLU A 183 30.07 -0.44 0.07
CA GLU A 183 31.44 -0.95 0.15
C GLU A 183 32.37 -0.03 0.95
N ILE A 184 32.25 1.29 0.77
CA ILE A 184 32.99 2.29 1.55
C ILE A 184 32.61 2.21 3.03
N ILE A 185 31.31 2.17 3.35
CA ILE A 185 30.83 2.13 4.74
C ILE A 185 31.24 0.84 5.44
N GLN A 186 31.28 -0.29 4.74
CA GLN A 186 31.62 -1.58 5.32
C GLN A 186 33.09 -1.70 5.74
N LYS A 187 33.97 -0.86 5.18
CA LYS A 187 35.38 -0.74 5.60
C LYS A 187 35.54 0.13 6.85
N LYS A 188 34.50 0.84 7.30
CA LYS A 188 34.56 1.77 8.44
C LYS A 188 34.19 1.09 9.75
N LYS A 189 34.83 1.54 10.82
CA LYS A 189 34.53 1.12 12.21
C LYS A 189 33.11 1.53 12.63
N TYR A 190 32.70 2.74 12.29
CA TYR A 190 31.36 3.27 12.57
C TYR A 190 30.59 3.47 11.25
N LYS A 191 29.34 3.01 11.22
CA LYS A 191 28.51 3.03 10.01
C LYS A 191 27.65 4.29 9.98
N ASP A 192 27.85 5.13 8.96
CA ASP A 192 27.03 6.34 8.75
C ASP A 192 25.59 6.02 8.30
N THR A 193 25.33 4.78 7.85
CA THR A 193 24.01 4.35 7.36
C THR A 193 23.64 2.96 7.87
N LYS A 194 22.35 2.63 7.78
CA LYS A 194 21.81 1.29 8.07
C LYS A 194 21.92 0.32 6.89
N LEU A 195 22.60 0.72 5.80
CA LEU A 195 22.74 -0.11 4.61
C LEU A 195 23.42 -1.44 4.96
N SER A 196 22.84 -2.51 4.43
CA SER A 196 23.28 -3.89 4.64
C SER A 196 23.22 -4.64 3.32
N LYS A 197 23.77 -5.85 3.26
CA LYS A 197 23.71 -6.69 2.04
C LYS A 197 22.28 -6.84 1.50
N ALA A 198 21.28 -6.94 2.38
CA ALA A 198 19.87 -7.05 1.99
C ALA A 198 19.28 -5.77 1.38
N HIS A 199 19.87 -4.61 1.65
CA HIS A 199 19.49 -3.35 1.00
C HIS A 199 20.02 -3.27 -0.43
N VAL A 200 21.23 -3.79 -0.66
CA VAL A 200 22.01 -3.57 -1.88
C VAL A 200 21.78 -4.69 -2.91
N TYR A 201 21.81 -5.94 -2.45
CA TYR A 201 21.66 -7.14 -3.27
C TYR A 201 20.27 -7.72 -3.07
N LEU A 202 19.33 -7.27 -3.90
CA LEU A 202 17.92 -7.55 -3.71
C LEU A 202 17.53 -8.96 -4.16
N THR A 203 17.02 -9.74 -3.22
CA THR A 203 16.25 -10.97 -3.45
C THR A 203 14.75 -10.67 -3.51
N SER A 204 13.95 -11.61 -4.03
CA SER A 204 12.49 -11.53 -4.05
C SER A 204 11.87 -11.17 -2.69
N PHE A 205 12.45 -11.66 -1.60
CA PHE A 205 11.99 -11.34 -0.24
C PHE A 205 12.36 -9.91 0.18
N SER A 206 13.60 -9.48 -0.05
CA SER A 206 14.01 -8.10 0.26
C SER A 206 13.36 -7.03 -0.62
N CYS A 207 12.91 -7.40 -1.84
CA CYS A 207 12.11 -6.54 -2.70
C CYS A 207 10.76 -6.14 -2.06
N MET A 208 10.23 -6.99 -1.17
CA MET A 208 8.93 -6.80 -0.53
C MET A 208 9.01 -6.05 0.81
N LYS A 209 10.20 -5.86 1.38
CA LYS A 209 10.38 -5.21 2.69
C LYS A 209 10.39 -3.69 2.57
N VAL A 210 9.37 -3.04 3.13
CA VAL A 210 9.23 -1.57 3.17
C VAL A 210 10.39 -0.93 3.93
N VAL A 211 10.78 -1.49 5.07
CA VAL A 211 11.89 -0.96 5.91
C VAL A 211 13.20 -0.84 5.12
N LEU A 212 13.50 -1.79 4.23
CA LEU A 212 14.72 -1.73 3.41
C LEU A 212 14.62 -0.60 2.38
N ALA A 213 13.45 -0.41 1.77
CA ALA A 213 13.24 0.69 0.83
C ALA A 213 13.34 2.06 1.52
N LEU A 214 12.72 2.21 2.70
CA LEU A 214 12.79 3.41 3.52
C LEU A 214 14.23 3.78 3.90
N GLN A 215 15.03 2.79 4.31
CA GLN A 215 16.41 3.04 4.70
C GLN A 215 17.32 3.41 3.53
N VAL A 216 17.09 2.86 2.33
CA VAL A 216 17.78 3.28 1.09
C VAL A 216 17.48 4.74 0.77
N PHE A 217 16.21 5.14 0.87
CA PHE A 217 15.81 6.52 0.63
C PHE A 217 16.05 7.46 1.80
N SER A 218 16.77 7.06 2.85
CA SER A 218 16.88 7.89 4.05
C SER A 218 17.80 9.11 3.90
N LYS A 219 17.52 10.17 4.67
CA LYS A 219 18.43 11.33 4.82
C LYS A 219 19.86 10.93 5.21
N SER A 220 20.03 9.86 5.98
CA SER A 220 21.37 9.35 6.35
C SER A 220 22.16 8.86 5.14
N VAL A 221 21.51 8.21 4.18
CA VAL A 221 22.15 7.75 2.92
C VAL A 221 22.51 8.94 2.06
N ALA A 222 21.61 9.92 1.91
CA ALA A 222 21.89 11.17 1.20
C ALA A 222 23.12 11.91 1.76
N ASN A 223 23.19 12.06 3.09
CA ASN A 223 24.33 12.69 3.75
C ASN A 223 25.63 11.88 3.56
N ALA A 224 25.56 10.56 3.63
CA ALA A 224 26.71 9.70 3.41
C ALA A 224 27.21 9.74 1.95
N LEU A 225 26.31 9.83 0.96
CA LEU A 225 26.67 10.06 -0.44
C LEU A 225 27.48 11.36 -0.59
N ARG A 226 26.98 12.47 -0.04
CA ARG A 226 27.69 13.77 -0.05
C ARG A 226 29.05 13.70 0.64
N LYS A 227 29.10 13.05 1.80
CA LYS A 227 30.34 12.91 2.61
C LYS A 227 31.44 12.14 1.88
N TYR A 228 31.07 11.15 1.06
CA TYR A 228 32.01 10.27 0.36
C TYR A 228 32.06 10.48 -1.15
N LYS A 229 31.54 11.61 -1.64
CA LYS A 229 31.40 11.89 -3.08
C LYS A 229 32.70 11.79 -3.86
N ASP A 230 33.85 12.11 -3.25
CA ASP A 230 35.16 12.11 -3.91
C ASP A 230 35.93 10.78 -3.73
N VAL A 231 35.31 9.77 -3.10
CA VAL A 231 35.94 8.49 -2.78
C VAL A 231 35.59 7.45 -3.84
N SER A 232 36.59 6.82 -4.46
CA SER A 232 36.37 5.72 -5.41
C SER A 232 35.83 4.44 -4.72
N PRO A 233 34.89 3.71 -5.33
CA PRO A 233 34.31 3.93 -6.67
C PRO A 233 33.06 4.83 -6.67
N LEU A 234 32.70 5.46 -5.56
CA LEU A 234 31.49 6.31 -5.49
C LEU A 234 31.61 7.57 -6.35
N SER A 235 32.82 8.12 -6.50
CA SER A 235 33.11 9.28 -7.37
C SER A 235 32.58 9.13 -8.79
N ASP A 236 32.61 7.92 -9.34
CA ASP A 236 32.23 7.65 -10.73
C ASP A 236 30.71 7.65 -10.94
N TYR A 237 29.95 7.52 -9.86
CA TYR A 237 28.49 7.40 -9.88
C TYR A 237 27.78 8.53 -9.14
N TYR A 238 28.53 9.37 -8.42
CA TYR A 238 27.97 10.46 -7.63
C TYR A 238 27.47 11.60 -8.52
N ASN A 239 26.31 12.14 -8.18
CA ASN A 239 25.84 13.44 -8.63
C ASN A 239 24.80 13.97 -7.62
N GLU A 240 24.59 15.29 -7.60
CA GLU A 240 23.59 15.89 -6.70
C GLU A 240 22.15 15.50 -7.05
N GLU A 241 21.85 15.19 -8.31
CA GLU A 241 20.51 14.75 -8.71
C GLU A 241 20.10 13.43 -8.05
N LEU A 242 21.04 12.49 -7.86
CA LEU A 242 20.83 11.29 -7.08
C LEU A 242 20.48 11.60 -5.63
N VAL A 243 21.21 12.53 -5.01
CA VAL A 243 20.96 12.94 -3.63
C VAL A 243 19.60 13.61 -3.50
N ASN A 244 19.25 14.49 -4.44
CA ASN A 244 17.95 15.16 -4.52
C ASN A 244 16.81 14.16 -4.70
N PHE A 245 16.97 13.17 -5.58
CA PHE A 245 16.01 12.09 -5.76
C PHE A 245 15.76 11.32 -4.45
N ILE A 246 16.83 10.94 -3.73
CA ILE A 246 16.73 10.24 -2.45
C ILE A 246 16.01 11.11 -1.41
N LEU A 247 16.37 12.39 -1.29
CA LEU A 247 15.77 13.30 -0.31
C LEU A 247 14.30 13.61 -0.62
N LYS A 248 13.93 13.77 -1.90
CA LYS A 248 12.53 13.99 -2.31
C LYS A 248 11.68 12.76 -1.98
N MET A 249 12.18 11.55 -2.24
CA MET A 249 11.49 10.32 -1.85
C MET A 249 11.41 10.14 -0.33
N ASN A 250 12.46 10.50 0.43
CA ASN A 250 12.44 10.51 1.89
C ASN A 250 11.27 11.37 2.40
N ARG A 251 11.26 12.65 2.00
CA ARG A 251 10.30 13.64 2.48
C ARG A 251 8.88 13.28 2.06
N TRP A 252 8.69 12.83 0.82
CA TRP A 252 7.40 12.32 0.35
C TRP A 252 6.88 11.20 1.25
N PHE A 253 7.72 10.19 1.57
CA PHE A 253 7.25 9.09 2.40
C PHE A 253 7.04 9.49 3.86
N ASP A 254 7.85 10.38 4.41
CA ASP A 254 7.67 10.92 5.76
C ASP A 254 6.29 11.59 5.90
N CYS A 255 5.88 12.40 4.91
CA CYS A 255 4.53 12.98 4.83
C CYS A 255 3.42 11.92 4.91
N PHE A 256 3.58 10.78 4.24
CA PHE A 256 2.60 9.67 4.27
C PHE A 256 2.74 8.75 5.49
N ASN A 257 3.81 8.88 6.27
CA ASN A 257 4.07 8.09 7.47
C ASN A 257 3.77 8.87 8.77
N ALA A 258 3.09 10.02 8.63
CA ALA A 258 2.64 10.87 9.72
C ALA A 258 1.69 10.15 10.70
N SER A 259 1.94 10.27 12.00
CA SER A 259 1.21 9.53 13.04
C SER A 259 1.20 10.26 14.38
N PHE A 260 0.13 10.05 15.17
CA PHE A 260 -0.01 10.57 16.53
C PHE A 260 1.16 10.19 17.47
N ASP A 261 1.76 9.02 17.25
CA ASP A 261 2.89 8.55 18.07
C ASP A 261 4.22 9.21 17.70
N SER A 262 4.30 9.90 16.56
CA SER A 262 5.56 10.48 16.06
C SER A 262 6.05 11.61 16.95
N LYS A 263 5.17 12.43 17.53
CA LYS A 263 5.53 13.52 18.46
C LYS A 263 6.41 13.05 19.63
N LYS A 264 6.27 11.79 20.04
CA LYS A 264 7.03 11.19 21.15
C LYS A 264 8.41 10.66 20.72
N LYS A 265 8.68 10.56 19.41
CA LYS A 265 9.81 9.81 18.84
C LYS A 265 10.70 10.63 17.92
N THR A 266 10.24 11.78 17.44
CA THR A 266 10.97 12.58 16.45
C THR A 266 10.56 14.05 16.49
N GLU A 267 11.51 14.92 16.16
CA GLU A 267 11.28 16.36 15.91
C GLU A 267 11.01 16.65 14.43
N ASN A 268 11.00 15.63 13.57
CA ASN A 268 10.73 15.82 12.14
C ASN A 268 9.25 16.23 11.93
N PRO A 269 8.97 17.46 11.48
CA PRO A 269 7.59 17.94 11.29
C PRO A 269 6.84 17.13 10.22
N ASP A 270 7.55 16.56 9.24
CA ASP A 270 6.92 15.77 8.18
C ASP A 270 6.26 14.49 8.70
N LEU A 271 6.70 13.98 9.85
CA LEU A 271 6.16 12.77 10.51
C LEU A 271 5.04 13.06 11.51
N LEU A 272 4.68 14.33 11.73
CA LEU A 272 3.58 14.71 12.62
C LEU A 272 2.25 14.66 11.86
N GLU A 273 1.13 14.47 12.56
CA GLU A 273 -0.22 14.56 11.99
C GLU A 273 -0.48 15.88 11.24
N TYR A 274 -1.41 15.86 10.29
CA TYR A 274 -1.86 17.06 9.59
C TYR A 274 -2.96 17.74 10.41
N SER A 275 -2.70 18.97 10.85
CA SER A 275 -3.57 19.71 11.78
C SER A 275 -4.07 21.04 11.20
N SER A 276 -3.78 21.33 9.93
CA SER A 276 -4.15 22.59 9.28
C SER A 276 -4.54 22.39 7.81
N LEU A 277 -5.57 23.11 7.36
CA LEU A 277 -5.96 23.18 5.94
C LEU A 277 -4.87 23.80 5.05
N THR A 278 -3.96 24.57 5.64
CA THR A 278 -2.84 25.24 4.99
C THR A 278 -1.50 24.61 5.37
N ASP A 279 -1.49 23.34 5.79
CA ASP A 279 -0.26 22.62 6.12
C ASP A 279 0.74 22.70 4.95
N PRO A 280 1.98 23.20 5.18
CA PRO A 280 2.97 23.43 4.12
C PRO A 280 3.38 22.14 3.41
N ARG A 281 3.15 20.97 4.01
CA ARG A 281 3.42 19.69 3.36
C ARG A 281 2.48 19.41 2.20
N PHE A 282 1.27 19.97 2.20
CA PHE A 282 0.38 19.90 1.04
C PHE A 282 0.98 20.62 -0.18
N ASP A 283 1.60 21.77 0.05
CA ASP A 283 2.31 22.51 -0.99
C ASP A 283 3.51 21.69 -1.46
N PHE A 284 4.39 21.23 -0.56
CA PHE A 284 5.51 20.35 -0.93
C PHE A 284 5.06 19.15 -1.78
N LEU A 285 4.01 18.43 -1.36
CA LEU A 285 3.52 17.27 -2.10
C LEU A 285 3.03 17.66 -3.50
N LYS A 286 2.24 18.73 -3.62
CA LYS A 286 1.57 19.11 -4.88
C LYS A 286 2.44 19.92 -5.83
N THR A 287 3.15 20.93 -5.33
CA THR A 287 3.84 21.94 -6.14
C THR A 287 5.34 21.69 -6.25
N GLU A 288 5.96 21.05 -5.26
CA GLU A 288 7.39 20.71 -5.35
C GLU A 288 7.63 19.28 -5.84
N PHE A 289 6.96 18.29 -5.25
CA PHE A 289 7.23 16.88 -5.49
C PHE A 289 6.61 16.36 -6.79
N LEU A 290 5.32 16.62 -7.02
CA LEU A 290 4.69 16.21 -8.29
C LEU A 290 5.23 16.98 -9.50
N SER A 291 5.58 18.26 -9.33
CA SER A 291 6.22 19.05 -10.37
C SER A 291 7.63 18.55 -10.69
N TYR A 292 8.39 18.09 -9.68
CA TYR A 292 9.67 17.40 -9.92
C TYR A 292 9.49 16.14 -10.79
N LEU A 293 8.46 15.31 -10.51
CA LEU A 293 8.18 14.13 -11.33
C LEU A 293 7.74 14.51 -12.76
N GLN A 294 6.96 15.58 -12.90
CA GLN A 294 6.53 16.08 -14.21
C GLN A 294 7.70 16.62 -15.02
N GLN A 295 8.58 17.43 -14.42
CA GLN A 295 9.79 17.94 -15.08
C GLN A 295 10.71 16.79 -15.52
N TRP A 296 10.78 15.72 -14.72
CA TRP A 296 11.52 14.52 -15.12
C TRP A 296 10.88 13.84 -16.35
N GLU A 297 9.55 13.69 -16.38
CA GLU A 297 8.83 13.17 -17.55
C GLU A 297 9.06 14.04 -18.80
N GLU A 298 8.96 15.36 -18.67
CA GLU A 298 9.20 16.33 -19.74
C GLU A 298 10.64 16.28 -20.24
N PHE A 299 11.63 16.18 -19.34
CA PHE A 299 13.03 16.00 -19.69
C PHE A 299 13.21 14.72 -20.52
N VAL A 300 12.64 13.59 -20.08
CA VAL A 300 12.77 12.31 -20.80
C VAL A 300 12.02 12.33 -22.14
N ALA A 301 10.89 13.02 -22.23
CA ALA A 301 10.15 13.19 -23.49
C ALA A 301 10.94 14.04 -24.49
N ASN A 302 11.54 15.14 -24.03
CA ASN A 302 12.23 16.13 -24.86
C ASN A 302 13.73 15.87 -25.03
N ARG A 303 14.28 14.83 -24.40
CA ARG A 303 15.71 14.52 -24.47
C ARG A 303 16.18 14.38 -25.92
N THR A 304 17.21 15.15 -26.27
CA THR A 304 17.85 15.16 -27.59
C THR A 304 18.51 13.83 -27.91
N GLY A 305 18.22 13.28 -29.08
CA GLY A 305 18.74 11.99 -29.56
C GLY A 305 17.62 11.09 -30.09
N ASN A 306 18.00 10.16 -30.98
CA ASN A 306 17.09 9.19 -31.58
C ASN A 306 16.80 8.02 -30.63
N TYR A 307 16.07 8.31 -29.55
CA TYR A 307 15.64 7.29 -28.58
C TYR A 307 14.27 6.73 -28.93
N THR A 308 14.13 5.41 -28.90
CA THR A 308 12.85 4.72 -29.04
C THR A 308 11.96 4.95 -27.81
N LYS A 309 10.65 4.69 -27.94
CA LYS A 309 9.70 4.74 -26.82
C LYS A 309 10.13 3.84 -25.66
N ASP A 310 10.61 2.63 -25.95
CA ASP A 310 11.11 1.70 -24.94
C ASP A 310 12.33 2.28 -24.20
N GLN A 311 13.32 2.80 -24.94
CA GLN A 311 14.50 3.43 -24.35
C GLN A 311 14.13 4.60 -23.44
N ARG A 312 13.23 5.49 -23.87
CA ARG A 312 12.71 6.58 -23.04
C ARG A 312 12.00 6.07 -21.80
N SER A 313 11.16 5.04 -21.93
CA SER A 313 10.45 4.42 -20.79
C SER A 313 11.39 3.84 -19.73
N ARG A 314 12.60 3.44 -20.11
CA ARG A 314 13.64 2.95 -19.19
C ARG A 314 14.36 4.07 -18.44
N MET A 315 14.31 5.31 -18.93
CA MET A 315 15.01 6.48 -18.34
C MET A 315 14.28 7.10 -17.15
N ILE A 316 13.09 6.61 -16.83
CA ILE A 316 12.25 7.12 -15.75
C ILE A 316 11.63 5.99 -14.94
N ILE A 317 11.08 6.34 -13.78
CA ILE A 317 10.25 5.45 -12.97
C ILE A 317 9.07 4.94 -13.81
N SER A 318 8.61 3.70 -13.57
CA SER A 318 7.53 3.12 -14.37
C SER A 318 6.28 4.01 -14.38
N HIS A 319 5.64 4.13 -15.54
CA HIS A 319 4.37 4.87 -15.70
C HIS A 319 3.36 4.49 -14.62
N GLN A 320 3.22 3.19 -14.34
CA GLN A 320 2.34 2.68 -13.29
C GLN A 320 2.65 3.24 -11.89
N SER A 321 3.93 3.44 -11.55
CA SER A 321 4.30 3.98 -10.24
C SER A 321 4.12 5.51 -10.19
N LEU A 322 4.37 6.20 -11.31
CA LEU A 322 4.13 7.64 -11.46
C LEU A 322 2.64 7.99 -11.39
N GLU A 323 1.79 7.19 -12.04
CA GLU A 323 0.34 7.31 -11.93
C GLU A 323 -0.12 7.07 -10.50
N ALA A 324 0.32 5.97 -9.87
CA ALA A 324 -0.07 5.62 -8.50
C ALA A 324 0.30 6.71 -7.48
N ILE A 325 1.49 7.31 -7.60
CA ILE A 325 1.92 8.37 -6.69
C ILE A 325 1.13 9.67 -6.90
N ARG A 326 0.79 10.02 -8.15
CA ARG A 326 -0.06 11.18 -8.47
C ARG A 326 -1.45 11.01 -7.87
N ILE A 327 -2.10 9.88 -8.12
CA ILE A 327 -3.43 9.55 -7.56
C ILE A 327 -3.41 9.67 -6.04
N THR A 328 -2.42 9.03 -5.40
CA THR A 328 -2.32 8.97 -3.94
C THR A 328 -2.10 10.35 -3.32
N VAL A 329 -1.23 11.18 -3.92
CA VAL A 329 -1.00 12.56 -3.46
C VAL A 329 -2.26 13.42 -3.58
N HIS A 330 -2.89 13.41 -4.75
CA HIS A 330 -4.09 14.21 -4.98
C HIS A 330 -5.24 13.78 -4.07
N SER A 331 -5.56 12.48 -4.03
CA SER A 331 -6.62 11.94 -3.19
C SER A 331 -6.37 12.19 -1.70
N PHE A 332 -5.13 12.03 -1.21
CA PHE A 332 -4.83 12.27 0.20
C PHE A 332 -5.04 13.74 0.60
N ILE A 333 -4.58 14.69 -0.22
CA ILE A 333 -4.74 16.12 0.07
C ILE A 333 -6.23 16.47 0.19
N GLU A 334 -7.05 15.99 -0.74
CA GLU A 334 -8.50 16.25 -0.73
C GLU A 334 -9.18 15.60 0.49
N VAL A 335 -8.89 14.33 0.78
CA VAL A 335 -9.46 13.63 1.96
C VAL A 335 -9.05 14.29 3.27
N ALA A 336 -7.78 14.66 3.42
CA ALA A 336 -7.28 15.28 4.63
C ALA A 336 -7.96 16.64 4.87
N LYS A 337 -8.08 17.47 3.82
CA LYS A 337 -8.79 18.75 3.88
C LYS A 337 -10.29 18.57 4.16
N PHE A 338 -10.92 17.58 3.54
CA PHE A 338 -12.31 17.25 3.78
C PHE A 338 -12.55 16.88 5.25
N LEU A 339 -11.72 15.98 5.81
CA LEU A 339 -11.81 15.56 7.21
C LEU A 339 -11.64 16.75 8.17
N MET A 340 -10.63 17.59 7.95
CA MET A 340 -10.40 18.78 8.75
C MET A 340 -11.55 19.79 8.65
N GLY A 341 -12.08 20.01 7.45
CA GLY A 341 -13.26 20.85 7.23
C GLY A 341 -14.53 20.34 7.90
N LYS A 342 -14.62 19.03 8.17
CA LYS A 342 -15.68 18.40 8.97
C LYS A 342 -15.40 18.36 10.48
N GLY A 343 -14.30 18.96 10.93
CA GLY A 343 -13.96 19.11 12.35
C GLY A 343 -13.02 18.04 12.90
N ALA A 344 -12.37 17.23 12.07
CA ALA A 344 -11.27 16.38 12.54
C ALA A 344 -10.09 17.28 12.95
N PRO A 345 -9.62 17.23 14.22
CA PRO A 345 -8.54 18.11 14.67
C PRO A 345 -7.21 17.78 13.97
N ASP A 346 -6.99 16.49 13.72
CA ASP A 346 -5.73 15.95 13.26
C ASP A 346 -5.96 14.75 12.34
N VAL A 347 -5.21 14.67 11.23
CA VAL A 347 -5.28 13.59 10.26
C VAL A 347 -3.94 12.83 10.21
N PRO A 348 -3.88 11.57 10.68
CA PRO A 348 -2.67 10.75 10.64
C PRO A 348 -2.52 10.04 9.29
N ALA A 349 -1.64 10.55 8.40
CA ALA A 349 -1.46 9.98 7.07
C ALA A 349 -1.10 8.48 7.07
N ARG A 350 -0.42 7.99 8.11
CA ARG A 350 -0.08 6.57 8.29
C ARG A 350 -1.32 5.65 8.28
N LYS A 351 -2.52 6.16 8.58
CA LYS A 351 -3.75 5.36 8.51
C LYS A 351 -4.27 5.16 7.09
N PHE A 352 -3.75 5.89 6.11
CA PHE A 352 -4.13 5.80 4.70
C PHE A 352 -3.19 4.86 3.94
N ASN A 353 -3.09 3.62 4.42
CA ASN A 353 -2.30 2.57 3.81
C ASN A 353 -2.93 1.19 4.07
N GLN A 354 -2.39 0.12 3.46
CA GLN A 354 -2.90 -1.24 3.64
C GLN A 354 -2.13 -2.07 4.68
N ASP A 355 -1.27 -1.46 5.50
CA ASP A 355 -0.51 -2.17 6.53
C ASP A 355 -1.40 -2.95 7.50
N PRO A 356 -2.56 -2.43 7.98
CA PRO A 356 -3.47 -3.20 8.83
C PRO A 356 -3.96 -4.50 8.16
N LEU A 357 -4.16 -4.47 6.83
CA LEU A 357 -4.59 -5.63 6.07
C LEU A 357 -3.44 -6.65 5.91
N GLU A 358 -2.20 -6.18 5.67
CA GLU A 358 -1.01 -7.04 5.66
C GLU A 358 -0.73 -7.67 7.04
N GLN A 359 -0.98 -6.93 8.13
CA GLN A 359 -0.92 -7.44 9.51
C GLN A 359 -1.94 -8.55 9.72
N TYR A 360 -3.18 -8.36 9.27
CA TYR A 360 -4.23 -9.37 9.34
C TYR A 360 -3.85 -10.64 8.56
N PHE A 361 -3.32 -10.51 7.34
CA PHE A 361 -2.83 -11.67 6.58
C PHE A 361 -1.67 -12.38 7.28
N SER A 362 -0.77 -11.63 7.92
CA SER A 362 0.29 -12.21 8.73
C SER A 362 -0.27 -12.98 9.94
N GLY A 363 -1.31 -12.43 10.59
CA GLY A 363 -2.05 -13.07 11.67
C GLY A 363 -2.71 -14.38 11.22
N GLN A 364 -3.42 -14.36 10.10
CA GLN A 364 -4.03 -15.54 9.47
C GLN A 364 -3.02 -16.67 9.26
N ARG A 365 -1.80 -16.36 8.78
CA ARG A 365 -0.73 -17.35 8.62
C ARG A 365 -0.11 -17.82 9.94
N ARG A 366 -0.16 -17.00 10.99
CA ARG A 366 0.49 -17.31 12.28
C ARG A 366 -0.35 -18.20 13.19
N VAL A 367 -1.69 -18.06 13.16
CA VAL A 367 -2.59 -18.80 14.07
C VAL A 367 -2.39 -20.31 14.03
N ARG A 368 -1.85 -20.86 12.93
CA ARG A 368 -1.64 -22.30 12.74
C ARG A 368 -0.17 -22.75 12.90
N GLY A 369 0.69 -21.90 13.47
CA GLY A 369 2.09 -22.22 13.73
C GLY A 369 2.88 -22.48 12.45
N SER A 370 3.28 -23.74 12.24
CA SER A 370 4.08 -24.15 11.07
C SER A 370 3.27 -24.22 9.76
N ASP A 371 1.93 -24.33 9.84
CA ASP A 371 1.07 -24.32 8.64
C ASP A 371 0.74 -22.88 8.21
N ASN A 372 1.66 -22.28 7.45
CA ASN A 372 1.56 -20.88 7.01
C ASN A 372 0.76 -20.67 5.71
N ASN A 373 0.10 -21.71 5.20
CA ASN A 373 -0.68 -21.68 3.96
C ASN A 373 -2.10 -22.24 4.18
N PRO A 374 -3.00 -21.44 4.79
CA PRO A 374 -4.31 -21.93 5.22
C PRO A 374 -5.22 -22.27 4.03
N THR A 375 -6.24 -23.10 4.26
CA THR A 375 -7.36 -23.34 3.32
C THR A 375 -8.48 -22.30 3.51
N ALA A 376 -9.41 -22.21 2.56
CA ALA A 376 -10.57 -21.31 2.66
C ALA A 376 -11.36 -21.49 3.97
N LYS A 377 -11.64 -22.75 4.35
CA LYS A 377 -12.33 -23.08 5.62
C LYS A 377 -11.57 -22.56 6.85
N GLN A 378 -10.24 -22.63 6.83
CA GLN A 378 -9.41 -22.20 7.95
C GLN A 378 -9.33 -20.68 8.06
N VAL A 379 -9.32 -19.96 6.93
CA VAL A 379 -9.40 -18.50 6.91
C VAL A 379 -10.72 -18.03 7.50
N LEU A 380 -11.84 -18.63 7.08
CA LEU A 380 -13.18 -18.33 7.61
C LEU A 380 -13.29 -18.65 9.10
N HIS A 381 -12.75 -19.78 9.55
CA HIS A 381 -12.74 -20.12 10.98
C HIS A 381 -11.93 -19.10 11.80
N SER A 382 -10.76 -18.68 11.30
CA SER A 382 -9.89 -17.73 12.00
C SER A 382 -10.49 -16.32 12.03
N LEU A 383 -11.31 -15.94 11.04
CA LEU A 383 -12.06 -14.68 11.03
C LEU A 383 -12.96 -14.56 12.26
N PHE A 384 -13.75 -15.60 12.58
CA PHE A 384 -14.61 -15.60 13.76
C PHE A 384 -13.80 -15.49 15.06
N ALA A 385 -12.68 -16.20 15.14
CA ALA A 385 -11.79 -16.10 16.30
C ALA A 385 -11.22 -14.68 16.46
N PHE A 386 -10.79 -14.03 15.37
CA PHE A 386 -10.31 -12.65 15.42
C PHE A 386 -11.38 -11.64 15.79
N HIS A 387 -12.63 -11.87 15.39
CA HIS A 387 -13.76 -11.03 15.81
C HIS A 387 -14.11 -11.24 17.30
N ALA A 388 -14.04 -12.47 17.80
CA ALA A 388 -14.39 -12.78 19.19
C ALA A 388 -13.32 -12.35 20.21
N VAL A 389 -12.03 -12.47 19.86
CA VAL A 389 -10.91 -12.25 20.78
C VAL A 389 -10.39 -10.80 20.73
N GLY A 390 -10.86 -10.00 19.76
CA GLY A 390 -10.22 -8.75 19.36
C GLY A 390 -8.90 -9.04 18.65
N GLN A 391 -8.43 -8.15 17.76
CA GLN A 391 -7.16 -8.31 17.05
C GLN A 391 -5.95 -8.14 17.99
N MET A 392 -5.76 -9.06 18.94
CA MET A 392 -4.64 -9.11 19.88
C MET A 392 -3.41 -9.81 19.27
N THR A 393 -3.11 -9.55 18.00
CA THR A 393 -1.98 -10.16 17.31
C THR A 393 -0.90 -9.11 17.01
N SER A 394 0.16 -9.09 17.82
CA SER A 394 1.40 -8.36 17.52
C SER A 394 1.98 -8.77 16.17
N GLY A 395 2.64 -7.87 15.45
CA GLY A 395 3.32 -8.19 14.19
C GLY A 395 4.41 -9.25 14.40
N GLY A 396 4.48 -10.26 13.53
CA GLY A 396 5.58 -11.24 13.59
C GLY A 396 6.93 -10.60 13.24
N LYS A 397 8.06 -11.12 13.75
CA LYS A 397 9.44 -10.66 13.40
C LYS A 397 9.75 -10.66 11.89
N ARG A 398 8.94 -11.36 11.08
CA ARG A 398 9.03 -11.43 9.61
C ARG A 398 7.95 -10.62 8.88
N SER A 399 7.05 -9.94 9.59
CA SER A 399 6.05 -9.06 8.99
C SER A 399 6.73 -7.84 8.37
N ASN A 400 6.14 -7.31 7.29
CA ASN A 400 6.64 -6.11 6.62
C ASN A 400 6.14 -4.80 7.26
N THR A 401 5.29 -4.91 8.28
CA THR A 401 4.62 -3.78 8.95
C THR A 401 5.23 -3.52 10.33
N GLU A 402 5.20 -2.27 10.79
CA GLU A 402 5.60 -1.93 12.16
C GLU A 402 4.58 -2.46 13.18
N ASP A 403 5.06 -2.93 14.33
CA ASP A 403 4.19 -3.41 15.42
C ASP A 403 3.45 -2.22 16.03
N THR A 404 2.13 -2.13 15.84
CA THR A 404 1.31 -1.17 16.57
C THR A 404 1.32 -1.60 18.03
N ARG A 405 2.05 -0.87 18.88
CA ARG A 405 2.12 -1.15 20.32
C ARG A 405 0.70 -1.29 20.86
N GLN A 406 0.53 -2.34 21.65
CA GLN A 406 -0.72 -2.75 22.30
C GLN A 406 -1.41 -1.54 22.92
N MET A 407 -2.74 -1.44 22.77
CA MET A 407 -3.53 -0.71 23.76
C MET A 407 -3.10 -1.26 25.12
N GLU A 408 -2.62 -0.38 26.01
CA GLU A 408 -2.46 -0.77 27.41
C GLU A 408 -3.84 -1.21 27.88
N VAL A 409 -3.97 -2.51 28.13
CA VAL A 409 -5.17 -3.07 28.74
C VAL A 409 -5.13 -2.58 30.18
N ASP A 410 -5.84 -1.49 30.42
CA ASP A 410 -6.10 -1.01 31.75
C ASP A 410 -6.83 -2.12 32.54
N SER A 411 -6.31 -2.43 33.72
CA SER A 411 -6.87 -3.44 34.63
C SER A 411 -8.09 -2.91 35.38
N THR A 412 -8.59 -1.71 35.06
CA THR A 412 -9.80 -1.13 35.65
C THR A 412 -10.99 -2.10 35.50
N PRO A 413 -11.58 -2.56 36.61
CA PRO A 413 -12.75 -3.43 36.58
C PRO A 413 -13.91 -2.74 35.85
N LEU A 414 -14.52 -3.45 34.89
CA LEU A 414 -15.74 -2.99 34.24
C LEU A 414 -16.83 -2.74 35.29
N PRO A 415 -17.61 -1.65 35.19
CA PRO A 415 -18.69 -1.37 36.13
C PRO A 415 -19.69 -2.52 36.17
N VAL A 416 -19.79 -3.16 37.33
CA VAL A 416 -20.70 -4.28 37.57
C VAL A 416 -22.14 -3.75 37.55
N ARG A 417 -22.93 -4.24 36.59
CA ARG A 417 -24.36 -3.94 36.50
C ARG A 417 -25.05 -4.43 37.77
N LYS A 418 -25.52 -3.52 38.63
CA LYS A 418 -26.25 -3.88 39.86
C LYS A 418 -27.50 -4.67 39.47
N LYS A 419 -27.63 -5.89 40.00
CA LYS A 419 -28.87 -6.67 39.86
C LYS A 419 -30.02 -5.89 40.50
N PRO A 420 -31.19 -5.78 39.86
CA PRO A 420 -32.35 -5.18 40.50
C PRO A 420 -32.70 -5.97 41.75
N LYS A 421 -32.89 -5.27 42.87
CA LYS A 421 -33.39 -5.87 44.11
C LYS A 421 -34.82 -6.35 43.83
N LYS A 422 -35.08 -7.64 44.14
CA LYS A 422 -36.43 -8.21 44.16
C LYS A 422 -37.27 -7.54 45.23
#